data_AF-A0A1C4VRE2-F1
#
_entry.id   AF-A0A1C4VRE2-F1
#
_cell.length_a   1.000
_cell.length_b   1.000
_cell.length_c   1.000
_cell.angle_alpha   90.00
_cell.angle_beta   90.00
_cell.angle_gamma   90.00
#
_symmetry.space_group_name_H-M   'P 1'
#
loop_
_entity.id
_entity.type
_entity.pdbx_description
1 polymer ?
#
loop_
_entity_poly.entity_id
_entity_poly.type
_entity_poly.pdbx_seq_one_letter_code
_entity_poly.pdbx_strand_id
1 'polypeptide(L)'
;MADRTVMRALGWAPGRRLDIREHGGLVIVAADERGVFAVTREGHLRLPAVVRQWCGLAAGDRVFLAAEPETSRLVVHPPAALDAMIAQAHLVVLGGDGA
;
A
#
# COMPACT_ATOMS: atom_id res chain seq x y z
N MET A 1 5.28 -6.85 -6.79
CA MET A 1 6.27 -5.78 -7.03
C MET A 1 5.51 -4.49 -7.17
N ALA A 2 5.89 -3.42 -6.47
CA ALA A 2 5.22 -2.13 -6.70
C ALA A 2 5.69 -1.53 -8.03
N ASP A 3 4.73 -1.00 -8.79
CA ASP A 3 4.93 -0.48 -10.14
C ASP A 3 5.88 0.73 -10.14
N ARG A 4 6.85 0.75 -11.06
CA ARG A 4 7.80 1.85 -11.25
C ARG A 4 7.11 3.18 -11.52
N THR A 5 5.94 3.15 -12.15
CA THR A 5 5.11 4.32 -12.46
C THR A 5 4.63 5.00 -11.17
N VAL A 6 4.23 4.21 -10.18
CA VAL A 6 3.77 4.70 -8.87
C VAL A 6 4.93 5.35 -8.11
N MET A 7 6.11 4.74 -8.12
CA MET A 7 7.28 5.30 -7.46
C MET A 7 7.68 6.65 -8.09
N ARG A 8 7.59 6.77 -9.41
CA ARG A 8 7.82 8.04 -10.13
C ARG A 8 6.77 9.10 -9.80
N ALA A 9 5.50 8.74 -9.75
CA ALA A 9 4.42 9.65 -9.39
C ALA A 9 4.59 10.23 -7.96
N LEU A 10 5.16 9.44 -7.05
CA LEU A 10 5.47 9.85 -5.68
C LEU A 10 6.80 10.62 -5.55
N GLY A 11 7.57 10.75 -6.62
CA GLY A 11 8.90 11.36 -6.61
C GLY A 11 9.96 10.53 -5.87
N TRP A 12 9.71 9.24 -5.64
CA TRP A 12 10.61 8.37 -4.88
C TRP A 12 11.73 7.83 -5.77
N ALA A 13 12.92 8.41 -5.63
CA ALA A 13 14.13 7.95 -6.31
C ALA A 13 14.73 6.69 -5.66
N PRO A 14 15.51 5.87 -6.39
CA PRO A 14 16.28 4.77 -5.82
C PRO A 14 17.15 5.22 -4.65
N GLY A 15 17.15 4.45 -3.55
CA GLY A 15 17.87 4.82 -2.32
C GLY A 15 17.13 5.81 -1.42
N ARG A 16 15.95 6.33 -1.84
CA ARG A 16 15.08 7.09 -0.94
C ARG A 16 14.64 6.18 0.21
N ARG A 17 14.84 6.67 1.43
CA ARG A 17 14.43 5.99 2.66
C ARG A 17 12.92 6.12 2.84
N LEU A 18 12.31 5.01 3.23
CA LEU A 18 10.89 4.82 3.39
C LEU A 18 10.64 4.18 4.74
N ASP A 19 9.56 4.62 5.35
CA ASP A 19 9.01 3.99 6.54
C ASP A 19 7.76 3.20 6.15
N ILE A 20 7.59 2.03 6.74
CA ILE A 20 6.50 1.11 6.45
C ILE A 20 5.77 0.83 7.76
N ARG A 21 4.48 1.16 7.81
CA ARG A 21 3.63 0.90 8.96
C ARG A 21 2.40 0.11 8.53
N GLU A 22 1.93 -0.75 9.41
CA GLU A 22 0.62 -1.37 9.26
C GLU A 22 -0.41 -0.59 10.08
N HIS A 23 -1.59 -0.39 9.50
CA HIS A 23 -2.71 0.28 10.15
C HIS A 23 -4.02 -0.34 9.66
N GLY A 24 -4.71 -1.07 10.55
CA GLY A 24 -6.04 -1.62 10.27
C GLY A 24 -6.06 -2.65 9.13
N GLY A 25 -4.99 -3.42 8.96
CA GLY A 25 -4.80 -4.38 7.87
C GLY A 25 -4.26 -3.77 6.58
N LEU A 26 -4.05 -2.46 6.52
CA LEU A 26 -3.44 -1.75 5.40
C LEU A 26 -1.96 -1.50 5.67
N VAL A 27 -1.15 -1.51 4.62
CA VAL A 27 0.28 -1.15 4.74
C VAL A 27 0.47 0.24 4.15
N ILE A 28 0.87 1.18 5.00
CA ILE A 28 1.15 2.56 4.63
C ILE A 28 2.67 2.71 4.53
N VAL A 29 3.12 3.19 3.38
CA VAL A 29 4.52 3.47 3.10
C VAL A 29 4.67 4.96 2.87
N ALA A 30 5.59 5.60 3.56
CA ALA A 30 5.83 7.04 3.45
C ALA A 30 7.32 7.32 3.30
N ALA A 31 7.67 8.44 2.66
CA ALA A 31 9.04 8.92 2.67
C ALA A 31 9.44 9.37 4.09
N ASP A 32 10.49 8.75 4.63
CA ASP A 32 11.04 9.09 5.94
C ASP A 32 12.56 8.97 5.87
N GLU A 33 13.28 10.03 6.24
CA GLU A 33 14.74 10.05 6.26
C GLU A 33 15.32 9.09 7.30
N ARG A 34 14.54 8.71 8.31
CA ARG A 34 14.87 7.70 9.32
C ARG A 34 14.31 6.32 8.96
N GLY A 35 13.64 6.20 7.82
CA GLY A 35 13.13 4.95 7.30
C GLY A 35 14.22 3.88 7.19
N VAL A 36 13.89 2.69 7.67
CA VAL A 36 14.77 1.51 7.61
C VAL A 36 14.70 0.85 6.24
N PHE A 37 13.62 1.11 5.49
CA PHE A 37 13.42 0.59 4.15
C PHE A 37 13.88 1.59 3.10
N ALA A 38 14.22 1.12 1.92
CA ALA A 38 14.60 1.99 0.82
C ALA A 38 14.05 1.47 -0.51
N VAL A 39 13.80 2.39 -1.45
CA VAL A 39 13.50 2.04 -2.83
C VAL A 39 14.70 1.30 -3.42
N THR A 40 14.47 0.13 -3.99
CA THR A 40 15.54 -0.66 -4.62
C THR A 40 16.17 0.10 -5.80
N ARG A 41 17.38 -0.28 -6.22
CA ARG A 41 18.05 0.31 -7.40
C ARG A 41 17.22 0.19 -8.68
N GLU A 42 16.32 -0.80 -8.74
CA GLU A 42 15.45 -1.08 -9.88
C GLU A 42 14.23 -0.15 -9.95
N GLY A 43 14.03 0.70 -8.94
CA GLY A 43 12.85 1.57 -8.84
C GLY A 43 11.60 0.83 -8.41
N HIS A 44 11.74 -0.33 -7.76
CA HIS A 44 10.64 -1.09 -7.18
C HIS A 44 10.67 -1.04 -5.66
N LEU A 45 9.49 -1.09 -5.04
CA LEU A 45 9.37 -1.38 -3.61
C LEU A 45 9.32 -2.89 -3.40
N ARG A 46 10.26 -3.40 -2.60
CA ARG A 46 10.24 -4.79 -2.14
C ARG A 46 9.70 -4.83 -0.73
N LEU A 47 8.50 -5.41 -0.57
CA LEU A 47 7.91 -5.63 0.74
C LEU A 47 8.71 -6.72 1.48
N PRO A 48 9.23 -6.42 2.68
CA PRO A 48 9.86 -7.42 3.54
C PRO A 48 8.91 -8.57 3.86
N ALA A 49 9.46 -9.75 4.17
CA ALA A 49 8.66 -10.91 4.56
C ALA A 49 7.75 -10.62 5.77
N VAL A 50 8.24 -9.86 6.76
CA VAL A 50 7.46 -9.47 7.95
C VAL A 50 6.23 -8.63 7.59
N VAL A 51 6.37 -7.67 6.67
CA VAL A 51 5.25 -6.83 6.21
C VAL A 51 4.23 -7.66 5.43
N ARG A 52 4.71 -8.64 4.65
CA ARG A 52 3.82 -9.59 3.98
C ARG A 52 3.03 -10.44 4.98
N GLN A 53 3.66 -10.87 6.08
CA GLN A 53 2.99 -11.66 7.11
C GLN A 53 1.92 -10.87 7.86
N TRP A 54 2.12 -9.57 8.12
CA TRP A 54 1.11 -8.71 8.74
C TRP A 54 -0.22 -8.70 7.97
N CYS A 55 -0.16 -8.83 6.65
CA CYS A 55 -1.32 -8.84 5.78
C CYS A 55 -1.69 -10.23 5.24
N GLY A 56 -1.02 -11.30 5.71
CA GLY A 56 -1.26 -12.66 5.21
C GLY A 56 -0.89 -12.88 3.74
N LEU A 57 -0.01 -12.05 3.17
CA LEU A 57 0.31 -12.07 1.74
C LEU A 57 1.31 -13.18 1.36
N ALA A 58 0.86 -14.09 0.51
CA ALA A 58 1.67 -15.12 -0.13
C ALA A 58 2.46 -14.56 -1.34
N ALA A 59 3.43 -15.35 -1.83
CA ALA A 59 4.23 -14.94 -2.96
C ALA A 59 3.39 -15.10 -4.23
N GLY A 60 3.20 -14.02 -4.99
CA GLY A 60 2.33 -14.00 -6.17
C GLY A 60 0.96 -13.34 -5.92
N ASP A 61 0.63 -13.03 -4.66
CA ASP A 61 -0.59 -12.29 -4.36
C ASP A 61 -0.55 -10.90 -4.99
N ARG A 62 -1.67 -10.54 -5.60
CA ARG A 62 -1.88 -9.21 -6.17
C ARG A 62 -2.49 -8.32 -5.09
N VAL A 63 -1.85 -7.19 -4.84
CA VAL A 63 -2.31 -6.17 -3.91
C VAL A 63 -2.67 -4.92 -4.69
N PHE A 64 -3.67 -4.18 -4.20
CA PHE A 64 -4.01 -2.90 -4.78
C PHE A 64 -3.11 -1.81 -4.18
N LEU A 65 -2.57 -0.95 -5.03
CA LEU A 65 -1.64 0.11 -4.65
C LEU A 65 -2.27 1.46 -4.94
N ALA A 66 -2.46 2.26 -3.90
CA ALA A 66 -2.92 3.64 -4.01
C ALA A 66 -1.75 4.59 -3.75
N ALA A 67 -1.39 5.38 -4.75
CA ALA A 67 -0.41 6.43 -4.61
C ALA A 67 -1.10 7.71 -4.16
N GLU A 68 -0.58 8.37 -3.13
CA GLU A 68 -0.98 9.69 -2.67
C GLU A 68 0.20 10.67 -2.87
N PRO A 69 0.29 11.34 -4.04
CA PRO A 69 1.38 12.27 -4.32
C PRO A 69 1.43 13.46 -3.38
N GLU A 70 0.27 13.98 -2.94
CA GLU A 70 0.17 15.16 -2.08
C GLU A 70 0.83 14.96 -0.72
N THR A 71 0.71 13.75 -0.16
CA THR A 71 1.29 13.38 1.13
C THR A 71 2.60 12.59 0.97
N SER A 72 3.02 12.31 -0.28
CA SER A 72 4.12 11.40 -0.64
C SER A 72 3.99 10.06 0.10
N ARG A 73 2.82 9.42 -0.03
CA ARG A 73 2.49 8.14 0.58
C ARG A 73 2.05 7.12 -0.45
N LEU A 74 2.29 5.86 -0.13
CA LEU A 74 1.79 4.70 -0.86
C LEU A 74 1.01 3.84 0.12
N VAL A 75 -0.27 3.64 -0.16
CA VAL A 75 -1.11 2.73 0.61
C VAL A 75 -1.24 1.42 -0.17
N VAL A 76 -0.92 0.33 0.50
CA VAL A 76 -1.07 -1.03 -0.02
C VAL A 76 -2.31 -1.62 0.64
N HIS A 77 -3.26 -2.03 -0.20
CA HIS A 77 -4.50 -2.67 0.20
C HIS A 77 -4.41 -4.17 -0.14
N PRO A 78 -4.25 -5.04 0.86
CA PRO A 78 -4.36 -6.48 0.67
C PRO A 78 -5.77 -6.88 0.21
N PRO A 79 -5.93 -8.01 -0.51
CA PRO A 79 -7.24 -8.49 -0.96
C PRO A 79 -8.28 -8.54 0.16
N ALA A 80 -7.92 -9.11 1.32
CA ALA A 80 -8.85 -9.22 2.45
C ALA A 80 -9.33 -7.87 2.99
N ALA A 81 -8.44 -6.87 3.05
CA ALA A 81 -8.80 -5.52 3.49
C ALA A 81 -9.64 -4.81 2.44
N LEU A 82 -9.30 -4.99 1.16
CA LEU A 82 -10.05 -4.44 0.04
C LEU A 82 -11.48 -5.02 -0.03
N ASP A 83 -11.62 -6.33 0.16
CA ASP A 83 -12.91 -7.01 0.20
C ASP A 83 -13.78 -6.47 1.34
N ALA A 84 -13.21 -6.27 2.53
CA ALA A 84 -13.92 -5.66 3.66
C ALA A 84 -14.36 -4.21 3.37
N MET A 85 -13.47 -3.39 2.81
CA MET A 85 -13.78 -2.00 2.44
C MET A 85 -14.89 -1.94 1.39
N ILE A 86 -14.83 -2.78 0.35
CA ILE A 86 -15.82 -2.84 -0.71
C ILE A 86 -17.15 -3.36 -0.17
N ALA A 87 -17.16 -4.38 0.68
CA ALA A 87 -18.36 -4.89 1.32
C ALA A 87 -19.04 -3.80 2.17
N GLN A 88 -18.27 -3.04 2.95
CA GLN A 88 -18.80 -1.91 3.73
C GLN A 88 -19.36 -0.81 2.82
N ALA A 89 -18.64 -0.45 1.75
CA ALA A 89 -19.13 0.53 0.78
C ALA A 89 -20.43 0.06 0.10
N HIS A 90 -20.53 -1.23 -0.24
CA HIS A 90 -21.75 -1.82 -0.79
C HIS A 90 -22.91 -1.77 0.20
N LEU A 91 -22.69 -2.01 1.49
CA LEU A 91 -23.76 -1.89 2.49
C LEU A 91 -24.30 -0.46 2.58
N VAL A 92 -23.44 0.55 2.47
CA VAL A 92 -23.85 1.97 2.49
C VAL A 92 -24.59 2.36 1.21
N VAL A 93 -24.10 1.91 0.05
CA VAL A 93 -24.68 2.26 -1.26
C VAL A 93 -25.98 1.48 -1.53
N LEU A 94 -25.99 0.18 -1.25
CA LEU A 94 -27.14 -0.72 -1.50
C LEU A 94 -28.14 -0.73 -0.34
N GLY A 95 -27.70 -0.40 0.87
CA GLY A 95 -28.59 -0.19 2.02
C GLY A 95 -29.22 1.21 2.04
N GLY A 96 -28.90 2.07 1.06
CA GLY A 96 -29.41 3.43 0.93
C GLY A 96 -30.74 3.58 0.19
N ASP A 97 -31.27 2.53 -0.45
CA ASP A 97 -32.59 2.54 -1.11
C ASP A 97 -33.68 1.97 -0.18
N GLY A 98 -33.83 2.59 0.99
CA GLY A 98 -34.81 2.17 1.98
C GLY A 98 -35.13 3.22 3.03
N ALA A 99 -35.56 4.40 2.61
CA ALA A 99 -36.31 5.34 3.46
C ALA A 99 -37.25 6.21 2.61
#